data_AF-A0AA95G9V5-F1
#
_entry.id   AF-A0AA95G9V5-F1
#
_cell.length_a   1.000
_cell.length_b   1.000
_cell.length_c   1.000
_cell.angle_alpha   90.00
_cell.angle_beta   90.00
_cell.angle_gamma   90.00
#
_symmetry.space_group_name_H-M   'P 1'
#
loop_
_entity.id
_entity.type
_entity.pdbx_description
1 polymer ?
#
loop_
_entity_poly.entity_id
_entity_poly.type
_entity_poly.pdbx_seq_one_letter_code
_entity_poly.pdbx_strand_id
1 'polypeptide(L)'
;MILKYVNLLLPLVISFPNLCYATASANVDVLLRRGFLNIGNGTTKPVLTLKSPSGGWTLNQMVTVSGTCSDVTANPIYININGSRYFTRNQNGAFSRTFPAAKGKNTVIVECRNLAGTTFIKRTFEARIPSIGLKIILSNDTDGAYTDLHIYEPDGSHVYWVQTESPSGGKFFLNKEGDSFDTPGFGPYIYQNVKPLIGIYRIDANYWPGGAVQHTLGRLTVITNEGMPNQLKKDIEKPLAKPGETVTLAYVVFKGNNQQPEIIVPAKNGKNSKLEISKEILDKWKSSNDYKSDDSNNEDYNIHLSSSEETKDYSEIESKSIKKN
;
A
#
# COMPACT_ATOMS: atom_id res chain seq x y z
N MET A 1 -59.64 43.56 23.60
CA MET A 1 -59.08 42.73 22.52
C MET A 1 -57.64 42.39 22.93
N ILE A 2 -57.44 41.24 23.58
CA ILE A 2 -56.16 40.83 24.18
C ILE A 2 -55.63 39.67 23.33
N LEU A 3 -54.52 39.90 22.62
CA LEU A 3 -53.85 38.90 21.78
C LEU A 3 -52.90 38.06 22.64
N LYS A 4 -53.16 36.75 22.75
CA LYS A 4 -52.25 35.79 23.40
C LYS A 4 -51.19 35.33 22.39
N TYR A 5 -49.92 35.52 22.72
CA TYR A 5 -48.79 34.87 22.06
C TYR A 5 -48.76 33.38 22.40
N VAL A 6 -48.75 32.52 21.39
CA VAL A 6 -48.49 31.08 21.53
C VAL A 6 -47.08 30.82 21.02
N ASN A 7 -46.16 30.47 21.92
CA ASN A 7 -44.82 30.02 21.58
C ASN A 7 -44.90 28.60 21.02
N LEU A 8 -44.62 28.43 19.73
CA LEU A 8 -44.48 27.15 19.07
C LEU A 8 -43.02 26.69 19.18
N LEU A 9 -42.74 25.75 20.08
CA LEU A 9 -41.45 25.05 20.16
C LEU A 9 -41.36 24.04 19.00
N LEU A 10 -40.49 24.30 18.01
CA LEU A 10 -40.09 23.29 17.02
C LEU A 10 -39.08 22.32 17.65
N PRO A 11 -39.23 21.00 17.47
CA PRO A 11 -38.20 20.05 17.88
C PRO A 11 -37.00 20.16 16.92
N LEU A 12 -35.83 20.43 17.50
CA LEU A 12 -34.54 20.35 16.81
C LEU A 12 -34.26 18.87 16.48
N VAL A 13 -34.44 18.49 15.21
CA VAL A 13 -34.05 17.17 14.72
C VAL A 13 -32.52 17.14 14.65
N ILE A 14 -31.89 16.50 15.63
CA ILE A 14 -30.47 16.20 15.60
C ILE A 14 -30.27 15.09 14.56
N SER A 15 -29.88 15.47 13.35
CA SER A 15 -29.39 14.53 12.34
C SER A 15 -28.04 14.00 12.80
N PHE A 16 -28.00 12.80 13.36
CA PHE A 16 -26.75 12.06 13.50
C PHE A 16 -26.16 11.85 12.09
N PRO A 17 -24.87 12.14 11.85
CA PRO A 17 -24.24 11.72 10.61
C PRO A 17 -24.37 10.20 10.54
N ASN A 18 -24.99 9.69 9.47
CA ASN A 18 -24.91 8.28 9.15
C ASN A 18 -23.41 7.97 8.98
N LEU A 19 -22.81 7.36 9.99
CA LEU A 19 -21.55 6.66 9.84
C LEU A 19 -21.82 5.56 8.81
N CYS A 20 -21.47 5.84 7.55
CA CYS A 20 -21.44 4.84 6.50
C CYS A 20 -20.30 3.87 6.83
N TYR A 21 -20.59 2.89 7.68
CA TYR A 21 -19.76 1.71 7.78
C TYR A 21 -19.89 0.96 6.46
N ALA A 22 -18.78 0.93 5.76
CA ALA A 22 -18.49 -0.02 4.71
C ALA A 22 -19.00 -1.44 5.01
N THR A 23 -19.95 -1.92 4.21
CA THR A 23 -20.43 -3.29 4.32
C THR A 23 -19.58 -4.22 3.46
N ALA A 24 -19.32 -5.42 3.97
CA ALA A 24 -18.78 -6.56 3.24
C ALA A 24 -19.32 -6.66 1.81
N SER A 25 -18.46 -6.99 0.86
CA SER A 25 -18.94 -7.43 -0.45
C SER A 25 -19.87 -8.64 -0.26
N ALA A 26 -21.13 -8.48 -0.65
CA ALA A 26 -22.13 -9.54 -0.65
C ALA A 26 -21.99 -10.47 -1.87
N ASN A 27 -20.96 -10.26 -2.69
CA ASN A 27 -20.72 -11.05 -3.89
C ASN A 27 -20.35 -12.50 -3.51
N VAL A 28 -21.19 -13.45 -3.92
CA VAL A 28 -21.05 -14.89 -3.61
C VAL A 28 -19.70 -15.45 -4.05
N ASP A 29 -19.21 -15.07 -5.23
CA ASP A 29 -17.92 -15.55 -5.74
C ASP A 29 -16.75 -15.06 -4.88
N VAL A 30 -16.83 -13.81 -4.40
CA VAL A 30 -15.83 -13.24 -3.48
C VAL A 30 -15.84 -13.98 -2.15
N LEU A 31 -17.02 -14.31 -1.62
CA LEU A 31 -17.16 -15.05 -0.37
C LEU A 31 -16.59 -16.48 -0.47
N LEU A 32 -16.80 -17.18 -1.60
CA LEU A 32 -16.32 -18.55 -1.80
C LEU A 32 -14.80 -18.68 -1.87
N ARG A 33 -14.12 -17.67 -2.42
CA ARG A 33 -12.67 -17.71 -2.66
C ARG A 33 -11.85 -16.96 -1.61
N ARG A 34 -12.49 -16.16 -0.76
CA ARG A 34 -11.81 -15.31 0.21
C ARG A 34 -10.88 -16.11 1.13
N GLY A 35 -9.65 -15.64 1.32
CA GLY A 35 -8.68 -16.27 2.24
C GLY A 35 -7.88 -17.43 1.66
N PHE A 36 -8.18 -17.89 0.45
CA PHE A 36 -7.53 -19.07 -0.13
C PHE A 36 -6.59 -18.69 -1.28
N LEU A 37 -5.29 -18.93 -1.09
CA LEU A 37 -4.38 -19.16 -2.22
C LEU A 37 -4.57 -20.60 -2.68
N ASN A 38 -5.28 -20.79 -3.79
CA ASN A 38 -5.43 -22.13 -4.36
C ASN A 38 -4.18 -22.47 -5.15
N ILE A 39 -3.30 -23.26 -4.56
CA ILE A 39 -2.08 -23.70 -5.22
C ILE A 39 -2.34 -24.61 -6.44
N GLY A 40 -3.59 -25.02 -6.71
CA GLY A 40 -3.96 -25.97 -7.77
C GLY A 40 -4.08 -27.41 -7.27
N ASN A 41 -5.06 -28.16 -7.74
CA ASN A 41 -5.34 -29.54 -7.31
C ASN A 41 -4.87 -30.63 -8.29
N GLY A 42 -4.26 -30.25 -9.42
CA GLY A 42 -3.77 -31.18 -10.42
C GLY A 42 -2.67 -32.11 -9.90
N THR A 43 -2.73 -33.36 -10.34
CA THR A 43 -1.77 -34.44 -10.01
C THR A 43 -0.70 -34.65 -11.07
N THR A 44 -0.72 -33.85 -12.14
CA THR A 44 0.35 -33.79 -13.15
C THR A 44 0.95 -32.40 -13.16
N LYS A 45 2.27 -32.30 -13.36
CA LYS A 45 2.97 -31.01 -13.33
C LYS A 45 2.38 -30.07 -14.40
N PRO A 46 2.03 -28.81 -14.05
CA PRO A 46 1.30 -27.94 -14.97
C PRO A 46 2.16 -27.54 -16.16
N VAL A 47 1.54 -27.38 -17.33
CA VAL A 47 2.15 -26.81 -18.52
C VAL A 47 1.83 -25.31 -18.55
N LEU A 48 2.86 -24.49 -18.71
CA LEU A 48 2.75 -23.03 -18.72
C LEU A 48 3.22 -22.46 -20.06
N THR A 49 2.45 -21.55 -20.63
CA THR A 49 2.84 -20.78 -21.82
C THR A 49 2.87 -19.29 -21.52
N LEU A 50 3.67 -18.54 -22.28
CA LEU A 50 3.75 -17.08 -22.18
C LEU A 50 3.65 -16.46 -23.57
N LYS A 51 2.52 -15.84 -23.85
CA LYS A 51 2.22 -15.12 -25.10
C LYS A 51 2.80 -13.71 -25.09
N SER A 52 2.71 -13.01 -23.95
CA SER A 52 3.21 -11.65 -23.77
C SER A 52 3.95 -11.55 -22.43
N PRO A 53 5.09 -10.84 -22.36
CA PRO A 53 5.76 -10.15 -23.46
C PRO A 53 6.37 -11.15 -24.48
N SER A 54 6.47 -10.75 -25.75
CA SER A 54 7.17 -11.53 -26.78
C SER A 54 8.70 -11.41 -26.66
N GLY A 55 9.20 -10.46 -25.87
CA GLY A 55 10.61 -10.08 -25.79
C GLY A 55 10.88 -8.82 -26.62
N GLY A 56 12.13 -8.58 -27.00
CA GLY A 56 12.50 -7.40 -27.80
C GLY A 56 12.52 -6.12 -26.97
N TRP A 57 11.95 -5.04 -27.49
CA TRP A 57 11.89 -3.75 -26.81
C TRP A 57 10.50 -3.11 -26.82
N THR A 58 10.24 -2.20 -25.89
CA THR A 58 8.99 -1.42 -25.79
C THR A 58 9.27 0.04 -25.40
N LEU A 59 8.34 0.93 -25.74
CA LEU A 59 8.28 2.32 -25.24
C LEU A 59 7.17 2.50 -24.19
N ASN A 60 6.40 1.46 -23.91
CA ASN A 60 5.30 1.52 -22.96
C ASN A 60 5.82 1.36 -21.53
N GLN A 61 5.34 2.22 -20.63
CA GLN A 61 5.61 2.12 -19.18
C GLN A 61 4.89 0.93 -18.54
N MET A 62 3.86 0.41 -19.21
CA MET A 62 3.03 -0.69 -18.77
C MET A 62 3.13 -1.82 -19.81
N VAL A 63 3.37 -3.05 -19.35
CA VAL A 63 3.52 -4.24 -20.18
C VAL A 63 2.49 -5.29 -19.79
N THR A 64 1.81 -5.85 -20.79
CA THR A 64 0.89 -6.97 -20.57
C THR A 64 1.68 -8.27 -20.42
N VAL A 65 1.43 -8.99 -19.33
CA VAL A 65 1.89 -10.34 -19.09
C VAL A 65 0.69 -11.28 -19.27
N SER A 66 0.75 -12.15 -20.28
CA SER A 66 -0.37 -13.02 -20.65
C SER A 66 0.09 -14.38 -21.14
N GLY A 67 -0.67 -15.43 -20.85
CA GLY A 67 -0.36 -16.80 -21.22
C GLY A 67 -1.42 -17.79 -20.75
N THR A 68 -1.04 -19.06 -20.66
CA THR A 68 -1.92 -20.13 -20.19
C THR A 68 -1.24 -21.02 -19.16
N CYS A 69 -2.01 -21.53 -18.19
CA CYS A 69 -1.63 -22.66 -17.33
C CYS A 69 -2.61 -23.81 -17.53
N SER A 70 -2.10 -25.03 -17.72
CA SER A 70 -2.95 -26.20 -17.94
C SER A 70 -3.76 -26.62 -16.72
N ASP A 71 -3.32 -26.26 -15.51
CA ASP A 71 -4.12 -26.43 -14.30
C ASP A 71 -5.02 -25.21 -14.11
N VAL A 72 -6.30 -25.36 -14.45
CA VAL A 72 -7.30 -24.28 -14.36
C VAL A 72 -7.64 -23.92 -12.91
N THR A 73 -7.29 -24.78 -11.94
CA THR A 73 -7.60 -24.56 -10.52
C THR A 73 -6.50 -23.80 -9.78
N ALA A 74 -5.31 -23.73 -10.37
CA ALA A 74 -4.19 -22.97 -9.83
C ALA A 74 -4.47 -21.46 -9.90
N ASN A 75 -4.75 -20.84 -8.76
CA ASN A 75 -5.09 -19.43 -8.64
C ASN A 75 -4.60 -18.86 -7.30
N PRO A 76 -3.72 -17.84 -7.30
CA PRO A 76 -3.29 -17.03 -8.43
C PRO A 76 -2.16 -17.65 -9.27
N ILE A 77 -1.95 -17.08 -10.45
CA ILE A 77 -0.69 -17.19 -11.19
C ILE A 77 0.31 -16.18 -10.61
N TYR A 78 1.53 -16.64 -10.34
CA TYR A 78 2.56 -15.85 -9.70
C TYR A 78 3.41 -15.17 -10.78
N ILE A 79 3.64 -13.87 -10.64
CA ILE A 79 4.44 -13.10 -11.59
C ILE A 79 5.52 -12.36 -10.82
N ASN A 80 6.77 -12.46 -11.28
CA ASN A 80 7.88 -11.69 -10.76
C ASN A 80 8.47 -10.85 -11.89
N ILE A 81 8.52 -9.53 -11.70
CA ILE A 81 9.17 -8.60 -12.64
C ILE A 81 10.27 -7.87 -11.88
N ASN A 82 11.53 -8.11 -12.27
CA ASN A 82 12.72 -7.48 -11.66
C ASN A 82 12.78 -7.65 -10.13
N GLY A 83 12.34 -8.80 -9.63
CA GLY A 83 12.28 -9.11 -8.20
C GLY A 83 11.03 -8.60 -7.49
N SER A 84 10.14 -7.85 -8.15
CA SER A 84 8.86 -7.41 -7.58
C SER A 84 7.80 -8.45 -7.85
N ARG A 85 7.11 -8.89 -6.79
CA ARG A 85 6.10 -9.95 -6.86
C ARG A 85 4.72 -9.36 -7.15
N TYR A 86 4.01 -10.03 -8.03
CA TYR A 86 2.65 -9.72 -8.44
C TYR A 86 1.86 -11.02 -8.59
N PHE A 87 0.54 -10.86 -8.67
CA PHE A 87 -0.40 -11.94 -8.87
C PHE A 87 -1.37 -11.58 -10.00
N THR A 88 -1.88 -12.58 -10.68
CA THR A 88 -3.00 -12.44 -11.61
C THR A 88 -3.90 -13.65 -11.51
N ARG A 89 -5.19 -13.46 -11.78
CA ARG A 89 -6.15 -14.55 -11.78
C ARG A 89 -5.90 -15.53 -12.93
N ASN A 90 -6.10 -16.79 -12.61
CA ASN A 90 -6.32 -17.81 -13.61
C ASN A 90 -7.80 -17.82 -13.99
N GLN A 91 -8.09 -17.51 -15.25
CA GLN A 91 -9.43 -17.50 -15.83
C GLN A 91 -9.53 -18.69 -16.78
N ASN A 92 -9.98 -19.83 -16.26
CA ASN A 92 -10.16 -21.08 -17.02
C ASN A 92 -8.91 -21.51 -17.82
N GLY A 93 -7.74 -21.42 -17.19
CA GLY A 93 -6.45 -21.78 -17.78
C GLY A 93 -5.76 -20.64 -18.51
N ALA A 94 -6.38 -19.48 -18.68
CA ALA A 94 -5.77 -18.28 -19.26
C ALA A 94 -5.47 -17.24 -18.18
N PHE A 95 -4.44 -16.42 -18.40
CA PHE A 95 -4.18 -15.25 -17.56
C PHE A 95 -3.71 -14.08 -18.43
N SER A 96 -4.06 -12.86 -18.01
CA SER A 96 -3.62 -11.63 -18.67
C SER A 96 -3.76 -10.45 -17.72
N ARG A 97 -2.66 -9.75 -17.45
CA ARG A 97 -2.68 -8.52 -16.66
C ARG A 97 -1.52 -7.61 -17.03
N THR A 98 -1.71 -6.31 -16.86
CA THR A 98 -0.71 -5.31 -17.23
C THR A 98 0.04 -4.83 -15.98
N PHE A 99 1.37 -4.79 -16.07
CA PHE A 99 2.27 -4.44 -14.97
C PHE A 99 3.27 -3.36 -15.38
N PRO A 100 3.85 -2.63 -14.43
CA PRO A 100 4.80 -1.57 -14.74
C PRO A 100 6.15 -2.15 -15.16
N ALA A 101 6.68 -1.64 -16.27
CA ALA A 101 8.06 -1.87 -16.69
C ALA A 101 9.02 -0.94 -15.92
N ALA A 102 10.29 -1.33 -15.86
CA ALA A 102 11.40 -0.50 -15.43
C ALA A 102 12.23 -0.07 -16.64
N LYS A 103 12.88 1.10 -16.59
CA LYS A 103 13.83 1.50 -17.63
C LYS A 103 14.91 0.44 -17.81
N GLY A 104 15.22 0.11 -19.06
CA GLY A 104 16.25 -0.85 -19.43
C GLY A 104 15.75 -2.30 -19.45
N LYS A 105 16.62 -3.24 -19.06
CA LYS A 105 16.31 -4.66 -19.10
C LYS A 105 15.30 -5.06 -18.04
N ASN A 106 14.21 -5.66 -18.49
CA ASN A 106 13.18 -6.27 -17.65
C ASN A 106 13.26 -7.79 -17.75
N THR A 107 13.10 -8.47 -16.62
CA THR A 107 12.98 -9.92 -16.52
C THR A 107 11.64 -10.27 -15.89
N VAL A 108 10.78 -10.94 -16.66
CA VAL A 108 9.49 -11.47 -16.23
C VAL A 108 9.64 -12.98 -16.00
N ILE A 109 9.27 -13.45 -14.82
CA ILE A 109 9.15 -14.87 -14.48
C ILE A 109 7.69 -15.11 -14.11
N VAL A 110 7.06 -16.10 -14.72
CA VAL A 110 5.69 -16.52 -14.41
C VAL A 110 5.74 -17.94 -13.88
N GLU A 111 4.99 -18.22 -12.81
CA GLU A 111 4.91 -19.54 -12.20
C GLU A 111 3.46 -20.01 -12.09
N CYS A 112 3.24 -21.29 -12.37
CA CYS A 112 2.01 -22.01 -12.06
C CYS A 112 2.36 -23.25 -11.23
N ARG A 113 1.58 -23.49 -10.19
CA ARG A 113 1.78 -24.56 -9.20
C ARG A 113 0.56 -25.47 -9.18
N ASN A 114 0.75 -26.71 -8.75
CA ASN A 114 -0.27 -27.62 -8.23
C ASN A 114 0.38 -28.68 -7.32
N LEU A 115 -0.39 -29.70 -6.91
CA LEU A 115 0.08 -30.77 -6.03
C LEU A 115 1.25 -31.57 -6.61
N ALA A 116 1.39 -31.63 -7.94
CA ALA A 116 2.50 -32.32 -8.61
C ALA A 116 3.77 -31.47 -8.77
N GLY A 117 3.70 -30.16 -8.49
CA GLY A 117 4.87 -29.28 -8.46
C GLY A 117 4.64 -27.92 -9.09
N THR A 118 5.74 -27.21 -9.36
CA THR A 118 5.73 -25.86 -9.95
C THR A 118 6.42 -25.86 -11.31
N THR A 119 5.81 -25.21 -12.29
CA THR A 119 6.40 -24.88 -13.59
C THR A 119 6.57 -23.38 -13.69
N PHE A 120 7.70 -22.92 -14.23
CA PHE A 120 7.96 -21.51 -14.46
C PHE A 120 8.42 -21.27 -15.89
N ILE A 121 8.18 -20.06 -16.39
CA ILE A 121 8.70 -19.56 -17.67
C ILE A 121 9.27 -18.17 -17.48
N LYS A 122 10.37 -17.88 -18.17
CA LYS A 122 11.08 -16.60 -18.11
C LYS A 122 11.07 -15.92 -19.47
N ARG A 123 10.86 -14.60 -19.48
CA ARG A 123 11.03 -13.74 -20.65
C ARG A 123 11.73 -12.46 -20.27
N THR A 124 12.58 -11.97 -21.16
CA THR A 124 13.24 -10.68 -21.01
C THR A 124 12.87 -9.75 -22.15
N PHE A 125 12.74 -8.46 -21.85
CA PHE A 125 12.55 -7.40 -22.84
C PHE A 125 13.21 -6.11 -22.35
N GLU A 126 13.48 -5.18 -23.25
CA GLU A 126 14.07 -3.87 -22.97
C GLU A 126 12.98 -2.78 -22.97
N ALA A 127 12.85 -1.97 -21.93
CA ALA A 127 11.95 -0.82 -21.94
C ALA A 127 12.74 0.48 -22.10
N ARG A 128 12.50 1.19 -23.20
CA ARG A 128 13.12 2.49 -23.51
C ARG A 128 12.27 3.63 -22.97
N ILE A 129 12.05 3.61 -21.66
CA ILE A 129 11.25 4.60 -20.93
C ILE A 129 12.14 5.46 -20.04
N PRO A 130 11.70 6.65 -19.60
CA PRO A 130 12.38 7.41 -18.56
C PRO A 130 12.56 6.59 -17.27
N SER A 131 13.61 6.90 -16.51
CA SER A 131 13.77 6.37 -15.15
C SER A 131 12.66 6.88 -14.25
N ILE A 132 12.27 6.08 -13.26
CA ILE A 132 11.17 6.42 -12.35
C ILE A 132 11.78 6.78 -10.99
N GLY A 133 11.55 8.02 -10.53
CA GLY A 133 12.10 8.49 -9.25
C GLY A 133 11.47 7.81 -8.03
N LEU A 134 10.16 7.56 -8.05
CA LEU A 134 9.43 6.82 -7.01
C LEU A 134 8.42 5.86 -7.64
N LYS A 135 8.47 4.59 -7.25
CA LYS A 135 7.46 3.58 -7.59
C LYS A 135 7.03 2.84 -6.32
N ILE A 136 5.73 2.81 -6.09
CA ILE A 136 5.10 2.13 -4.96
C ILE A 136 4.21 1.02 -5.49
N ILE A 137 4.31 -0.17 -4.92
CA ILE A 137 3.48 -1.33 -5.24
C ILE A 137 2.92 -1.88 -3.93
N LEU A 138 1.61 -1.85 -3.76
CA LEU A 138 0.92 -2.51 -2.66
C LEU A 138 0.25 -3.78 -3.17
N SER A 139 0.60 -4.93 -2.62
CA SER A 139 -0.03 -6.22 -2.89
C SER A 139 -0.45 -6.89 -1.59
N ASN A 140 -1.19 -7.98 -1.68
CA ASN A 140 -1.55 -8.79 -0.53
C ASN A 140 -1.56 -10.29 -0.90
N ASP A 141 -1.57 -11.14 0.11
CA ASP A 141 -1.51 -12.61 -0.03
C ASP A 141 -2.89 -13.29 0.08
N THR A 142 -3.96 -12.51 0.17
CA THR A 142 -5.28 -13.01 0.56
C THR A 142 -6.27 -12.75 -0.57
N ASP A 143 -6.82 -13.80 -1.17
CA ASP A 143 -7.85 -13.58 -2.18
C ASP A 143 -9.09 -12.94 -1.55
N GLY A 144 -9.77 -12.08 -2.30
CA GLY A 144 -10.99 -11.42 -1.83
C GLY A 144 -10.77 -10.28 -0.81
N ALA A 145 -9.51 -9.85 -0.61
CA ALA A 145 -9.18 -8.66 0.17
C ALA A 145 -9.32 -7.38 -0.67
N TYR A 146 -9.80 -6.31 -0.03
CA TYR A 146 -9.74 -4.94 -0.55
C TYR A 146 -8.63 -4.20 0.21
N THR A 147 -7.60 -3.78 -0.50
CA THR A 147 -6.48 -3.03 0.08
C THR A 147 -6.22 -1.80 -0.76
N ASP A 148 -6.63 -0.62 -0.33
CA ASP A 148 -6.47 0.58 -1.13
C ASP A 148 -5.17 1.29 -0.79
N LEU A 149 -4.43 1.67 -1.83
CA LEU A 149 -3.20 2.45 -1.70
C LEU A 149 -3.53 3.94 -1.67
N HIS A 150 -3.06 4.64 -0.66
CA HIS A 150 -3.17 6.09 -0.53
C HIS A 150 -1.78 6.72 -0.43
N ILE A 151 -1.51 7.67 -1.31
CA ILE A 151 -0.24 8.40 -1.36
C ILE A 151 -0.52 9.85 -1.03
N TYR A 152 0.17 10.39 -0.03
CA TYR A 152 0.16 11.81 0.28
C TYR A 152 1.51 12.38 -0.12
N GLU A 153 1.49 13.39 -0.98
CA GLU A 153 2.68 14.01 -1.55
C GLU A 153 3.12 15.24 -0.75
N PRO A 154 4.36 15.74 -0.93
CA PRO A 154 4.87 16.89 -0.18
C PRO A 154 4.09 18.20 -0.38
N ASP A 155 3.40 18.35 -1.50
CA ASP A 155 2.59 19.54 -1.82
C ASP A 155 1.16 19.46 -1.25
N GLY A 156 0.85 18.43 -0.48
CA GLY A 156 -0.47 18.17 0.09
C GLY A 156 -1.40 17.37 -0.82
N SER A 157 -0.97 17.01 -2.04
CA SER A 157 -1.77 16.18 -2.94
C SER A 157 -2.04 14.79 -2.33
N HIS A 158 -3.27 14.31 -2.52
CA HIS A 158 -3.69 12.96 -2.15
C HIS A 158 -4.02 12.15 -3.40
N VAL A 159 -3.22 11.11 -3.67
CA VAL A 159 -3.34 10.25 -4.85
C VAL A 159 -3.83 8.87 -4.44
N TYR A 160 -4.95 8.46 -5.00
CA TYR A 160 -5.63 7.18 -4.72
C TYR A 160 -6.58 6.83 -5.87
N TRP A 161 -7.41 5.79 -5.72
CA TRP A 161 -8.25 5.28 -6.81
C TRP A 161 -9.23 6.30 -7.42
N VAL A 162 -9.70 7.31 -6.67
CA VAL A 162 -10.55 8.40 -7.22
C VAL A 162 -9.70 9.45 -7.92
N GLN A 163 -8.63 9.90 -7.26
CA GLN A 163 -7.73 10.91 -7.77
C GLN A 163 -6.43 10.25 -8.21
N THR A 164 -6.41 9.78 -9.45
CA THR A 164 -5.35 8.92 -9.98
C THR A 164 -4.13 9.67 -10.50
N GLU A 165 -4.15 11.00 -10.46
CA GLU A 165 -3.04 11.85 -10.87
C GLU A 165 -2.86 13.02 -9.90
N SER A 166 -1.63 13.50 -9.75
CA SER A 166 -1.30 14.72 -8.99
C SER A 166 -0.67 15.80 -9.87
N PRO A 167 -0.75 17.09 -9.47
CA PRO A 167 -0.04 18.18 -10.12
C PRO A 167 1.48 17.98 -10.19
N SER A 168 2.06 17.25 -9.23
CA SER A 168 3.49 16.92 -9.24
C SER A 168 3.90 15.87 -10.28
N GLY A 169 2.93 15.29 -11.00
CA GLY A 169 3.15 14.27 -12.02
C GLY A 169 3.12 12.82 -11.48
N GLY A 170 2.62 12.63 -10.26
CA GLY A 170 2.28 11.31 -9.73
C GLY A 170 1.14 10.67 -10.52
N LYS A 171 1.24 9.37 -10.79
CA LYS A 171 0.24 8.57 -11.50
C LYS A 171 -0.07 7.29 -10.73
N PHE A 172 -1.35 7.04 -10.53
CA PHE A 172 -1.91 5.84 -9.94
C PHE A 172 -2.46 4.94 -11.05
N PHE A 173 -2.04 3.69 -11.06
CA PHE A 173 -2.53 2.73 -12.03
C PHE A 173 -3.66 1.92 -11.42
N LEU A 174 -4.88 2.19 -11.89
CA LEU A 174 -6.05 1.38 -11.61
C LEU A 174 -5.82 -0.01 -12.19
N ASN A 175 -5.73 -1.01 -11.31
CA ASN A 175 -5.26 -2.31 -11.72
C ASN A 175 -6.38 -3.24 -12.16
N LYS A 176 -6.90 -2.93 -13.34
CA LYS A 176 -7.99 -3.63 -14.00
C LYS A 176 -7.72 -5.14 -14.12
N GLU A 177 -8.61 -5.96 -13.56
CA GLU A 177 -8.71 -7.39 -13.84
C GLU A 177 -9.97 -7.63 -14.68
N GLY A 178 -9.80 -7.96 -15.96
CA GLY A 178 -10.94 -8.06 -16.89
C GLY A 178 -11.57 -6.68 -17.14
N ASP A 179 -12.86 -6.53 -16.80
CA ASP A 179 -13.65 -5.32 -17.06
C ASP A 179 -13.74 -4.35 -15.87
N SER A 180 -13.32 -4.77 -14.67
CA SER A 180 -13.37 -3.95 -13.45
C SER A 180 -11.98 -3.65 -12.89
N PHE A 181 -11.80 -2.45 -12.34
CA PHE A 181 -10.62 -2.06 -11.55
C PHE A 181 -10.84 -2.22 -10.04
N ASP A 182 -12.09 -2.40 -9.61
CA ASP A 182 -12.50 -2.54 -8.23
C ASP A 182 -12.93 -3.98 -7.96
N THR A 183 -11.99 -4.91 -8.20
CA THR A 183 -12.20 -6.34 -7.95
C THR A 183 -11.34 -6.75 -6.77
N PRO A 184 -11.91 -7.36 -5.72
CA PRO A 184 -11.14 -7.77 -4.57
C PRO A 184 -10.22 -8.92 -4.93
N GLY A 185 -9.03 -8.94 -4.35
CA GLY A 185 -7.99 -9.88 -4.71
C GLY A 185 -6.64 -9.43 -4.18
N PHE A 186 -5.60 -9.72 -4.94
CA PHE A 186 -4.22 -9.66 -4.44
C PHE A 186 -3.53 -8.29 -4.63
N GLY A 187 -4.28 -7.23 -4.95
CA GLY A 187 -3.73 -6.04 -5.62
C GLY A 187 -3.15 -6.44 -6.99
N PRO A 188 -2.03 -5.84 -7.48
CA PRO A 188 -1.35 -4.71 -6.88
C PRO A 188 -2.07 -3.37 -7.11
N TYR A 189 -1.94 -2.44 -6.18
CA TYR A 189 -2.18 -1.01 -6.45
C TYR A 189 -0.83 -0.35 -6.63
N ILE A 190 -0.70 0.48 -7.66
CA ILE A 190 0.60 0.97 -8.11
C ILE A 190 0.56 2.48 -8.24
N TYR A 191 1.55 3.14 -7.67
CA TYR A 191 1.82 4.55 -7.89
C TYR A 191 3.21 4.74 -8.49
N GLN A 192 3.35 5.71 -9.38
CA GLN A 192 4.64 6.14 -9.93
C GLN A 192 4.74 7.65 -9.98
N ASN A 193 5.94 8.17 -9.72
CA ASN A 193 6.30 9.55 -10.00
C ASN A 193 7.69 9.59 -10.63
N VAL A 194 7.76 10.11 -11.85
CA VAL A 194 9.01 10.18 -12.63
C VAL A 194 9.98 11.18 -12.00
N LYS A 195 9.48 12.28 -11.44
CA LYS A 195 10.25 13.35 -10.80
C LYS A 195 9.61 13.74 -9.46
N PRO A 196 9.78 12.90 -8.41
CA PRO A 196 9.21 13.17 -7.10
C PRO A 196 9.67 14.53 -6.56
N LEU A 197 8.76 15.24 -5.89
CA LEU A 197 9.06 16.48 -5.20
C LEU A 197 10.01 16.22 -4.03
N ILE A 198 10.81 17.24 -3.70
CA ILE A 198 11.56 17.26 -2.44
C ILE A 198 10.55 17.37 -1.30
N GLY A 199 10.72 16.54 -0.28
CA GLY A 199 9.86 16.48 0.89
C GLY A 199 9.50 15.05 1.27
N ILE A 200 8.39 14.89 1.97
CA ILE A 200 7.94 13.61 2.52
C ILE A 200 6.72 13.12 1.77
N TYR A 201 6.80 11.88 1.29
CA TYR A 201 5.66 11.10 0.86
C TYR A 201 5.20 10.21 2.02
N ARG A 202 3.91 10.25 2.38
CA ARG A 202 3.29 9.27 3.31
C ARG A 202 2.56 8.23 2.49
N ILE A 203 2.80 6.96 2.81
CA ILE A 203 2.24 5.81 2.09
C ILE A 203 1.38 5.01 3.06
N ASP A 204 0.08 5.08 2.83
CA ASP A 204 -0.93 4.42 3.65
C ASP A 204 -1.60 3.29 2.86
N ALA A 205 -2.02 2.26 3.58
CA ALA A 205 -2.92 1.22 3.09
C ALA A 205 -4.22 1.28 3.88
N ASN A 206 -5.34 1.45 3.17
CA ASN A 206 -6.66 1.34 3.75
C ASN A 206 -7.15 -0.10 3.54
N TYR A 207 -7.47 -0.78 4.63
CA TYR A 207 -8.02 -2.11 4.61
C TYR A 207 -9.53 -2.03 4.76
N TRP A 208 -10.26 -1.93 3.65
CA TRP A 208 -11.69 -1.67 3.68
C TRP A 208 -12.51 -2.96 3.89
N PRO A 209 -13.59 -2.94 4.73
CA PRO A 209 -14.33 -4.14 5.09
C PRO A 209 -15.06 -4.81 3.93
N GLY A 210 -15.11 -6.13 4.00
CA GLY A 210 -15.99 -6.55 5.07
C GLY A 210 -16.36 -8.00 5.11
N GLY A 211 -16.75 -8.39 6.33
CA GLY A 211 -17.10 -9.74 6.72
C GLY A 211 -15.91 -10.39 7.39
N ALA A 212 -15.78 -10.16 8.69
CA ALA A 212 -14.79 -10.72 9.58
C ALA A 212 -14.54 -12.21 9.33
N VAL A 213 -13.38 -12.56 8.78
CA VAL A 213 -12.86 -13.92 8.95
C VAL A 213 -11.32 -13.96 9.08
N GLN A 214 -10.54 -13.16 8.34
CA GLN A 214 -9.06 -13.31 8.35
C GLN A 214 -8.27 -12.01 8.14
N HIS A 215 -7.08 -11.97 8.74
CA HIS A 215 -6.06 -10.96 8.49
C HIS A 215 -5.42 -11.18 7.12
N THR A 216 -5.02 -10.11 6.44
CA THR A 216 -4.19 -10.20 5.24
C THR A 216 -2.80 -9.65 5.51
N LEU A 217 -1.77 -10.19 4.85
CA LEU A 217 -0.45 -9.60 4.88
C LEU A 217 -0.32 -8.59 3.75
N GLY A 218 -0.42 -7.31 4.07
CA GLY A 218 -0.11 -6.23 3.14
C GLY A 218 1.39 -6.21 2.87
N ARG A 219 1.78 -6.29 1.60
CA ARG A 219 3.17 -6.20 1.15
C ARG A 219 3.35 -4.97 0.29
N LEU A 220 4.10 -4.01 0.82
CA LEU A 220 4.51 -2.78 0.14
C LEU A 220 5.93 -2.93 -0.40
N THR A 221 6.10 -2.77 -1.70
CA THR A 221 7.41 -2.60 -2.33
C THR A 221 7.57 -1.13 -2.68
N VAL A 222 8.57 -0.49 -2.05
CA VAL A 222 8.99 0.89 -2.33
C VAL A 222 10.26 0.84 -3.16
N ILE A 223 10.25 1.46 -4.34
CA ILE A 223 11.41 1.56 -5.21
C ILE A 223 11.68 3.04 -5.47
N THR A 224 12.90 3.48 -5.19
CA THR A 224 13.36 4.83 -5.55
C THR A 224 14.42 4.74 -6.62
N ASN A 225 14.47 5.75 -7.48
CA ASN A 225 15.47 5.87 -8.54
C ASN A 225 15.55 4.64 -9.46
N GLU A 226 14.40 4.06 -9.83
CA GLU A 226 14.34 2.86 -10.65
C GLU A 226 14.94 3.09 -12.04
N GLY A 227 15.87 2.21 -12.44
CA GLY A 227 16.64 2.34 -13.67
C GLY A 227 17.78 3.37 -13.60
N MET A 228 18.21 3.75 -12.39
CA MET A 228 19.40 4.57 -12.12
C MET A 228 20.40 3.81 -11.22
N PRO A 229 21.71 4.15 -11.24
CA PRO A 229 22.73 3.43 -10.45
C PRO A 229 22.51 3.44 -8.94
N ASN A 230 21.82 4.45 -8.43
CA ASN A 230 21.49 4.61 -7.00
C ASN A 230 20.07 4.12 -6.66
N GLN A 231 19.51 3.21 -7.46
CA GLN A 231 18.22 2.59 -7.19
C GLN A 231 18.21 1.97 -5.79
N LEU A 232 17.15 2.25 -5.03
CA LEU A 232 16.84 1.53 -3.79
C LEU A 232 15.53 0.79 -3.95
N LYS A 233 15.45 -0.39 -3.33
CA LYS A 233 14.22 -1.15 -3.21
C LYS A 233 14.09 -1.66 -1.79
N LYS A 234 12.91 -1.48 -1.18
CA LYS A 234 12.58 -1.99 0.14
C LYS A 234 11.20 -2.61 0.14
N ASP A 235 11.14 -3.86 0.59
CA ASP A 235 9.89 -4.57 0.81
C ASP A 235 9.51 -4.47 2.30
N ILE A 236 8.25 -4.14 2.56
CA ILE A 236 7.68 -3.93 3.89
C ILE A 236 6.42 -4.77 3.97
N GLU A 237 6.34 -5.62 4.99
CA GLU A 237 5.17 -6.46 5.23
C GLU A 237 4.50 -6.03 6.53
N LYS A 238 3.20 -5.76 6.48
CA LYS A 238 2.42 -5.37 7.65
C LYS A 238 1.08 -6.12 7.65
N PRO A 239 0.74 -6.80 8.75
CA PRO A 239 -0.58 -7.40 8.90
C PRO A 239 -1.65 -6.30 8.88
N LEU A 240 -2.68 -6.50 8.07
CA LEU A 240 -3.87 -5.67 8.00
C LEU A 240 -5.02 -6.52 8.57
N ALA A 241 -5.49 -6.13 9.77
CA ALA A 241 -6.29 -7.02 10.60
C ALA A 241 -7.68 -6.44 10.89
N LYS A 242 -7.79 -5.13 11.14
CA LYS A 242 -9.06 -4.51 11.51
C LYS A 242 -9.77 -3.99 10.26
N PRO A 243 -11.00 -4.44 9.98
CA PRO A 243 -11.79 -3.86 8.90
C PRO A 243 -11.94 -2.34 9.07
N GLY A 244 -11.69 -1.59 7.99
CA GLY A 244 -11.73 -0.13 7.97
C GLY A 244 -10.44 0.54 8.45
N GLU A 245 -9.41 -0.23 8.80
CA GLU A 245 -8.16 0.33 9.32
C GLU A 245 -7.36 1.01 8.21
N THR A 246 -6.96 2.25 8.46
CA THR A 246 -5.94 2.94 7.68
C THR A 246 -4.61 2.80 8.39
N VAL A 247 -3.62 2.26 7.69
CA VAL A 247 -2.31 1.97 8.26
C VAL A 247 -1.21 2.63 7.43
N THR A 248 -0.42 3.51 8.05
CA THR A 248 0.82 3.97 7.44
C THR A 248 1.83 2.84 7.39
N LEU A 249 2.30 2.55 6.18
CA LEU A 249 3.27 1.50 5.88
C LEU A 249 4.68 2.07 5.77
N ALA A 250 4.83 3.27 5.20
CA ALA A 250 6.12 3.90 5.00
C ALA A 250 6.02 5.42 4.86
N TYR A 251 7.14 6.08 5.12
CA TYR A 251 7.44 7.43 4.65
C TYR A 251 8.63 7.36 3.69
N VAL A 252 8.58 8.13 2.61
CA VAL A 252 9.73 8.29 1.69
C VAL A 252 10.14 9.75 1.67
N VAL A 253 11.39 10.02 2.04
CA VAL A 253 11.92 11.38 2.13
C VAL A 253 12.85 11.63 0.96
N PHE A 254 12.44 12.52 0.06
CA PHE A 254 13.29 13.06 -0.99
C PHE A 254 13.94 14.34 -0.48
N LYS A 255 15.27 14.39 -0.50
CA LYS A 255 16.06 15.54 -0.07
C LYS A 255 16.61 16.27 -1.30
N GLY A 256 16.95 17.54 -1.14
CA GLY A 256 17.61 18.32 -2.19
C GLY A 256 19.02 17.82 -2.50
N ASN A 257 19.69 18.48 -3.44
CA ASN A 257 21.10 18.26 -3.77
C ASN A 257 21.45 16.82 -4.18
N ASN A 258 20.54 16.11 -4.87
CA ASN A 258 20.72 14.73 -5.34
C ASN A 258 21.10 13.72 -4.25
N GLN A 259 20.73 14.00 -2.99
CA GLN A 259 20.90 13.05 -1.90
C GLN A 259 20.02 11.82 -2.13
N GLN A 260 20.48 10.67 -1.63
CA GLN A 260 19.73 9.43 -1.75
C GLN A 260 18.42 9.53 -0.94
N PRO A 261 17.27 9.12 -1.51
CA PRO A 261 16.01 9.11 -0.78
C PRO A 261 16.04 8.11 0.39
N GLU A 262 15.40 8.48 1.49
CA GLU A 262 15.29 7.64 2.69
C GLU A 262 13.91 6.98 2.77
N ILE A 263 13.86 5.69 3.13
CA ILE A 263 12.62 4.93 3.32
C ILE A 263 12.48 4.57 4.80
N ILE A 264 11.55 5.22 5.48
CA ILE A 264 11.29 5.09 6.91
C ILE A 264 10.05 4.23 7.11
N VAL A 265 10.14 3.20 7.96
CA VAL A 265 9.02 2.33 8.31
C VAL A 265 8.54 2.69 9.71
N PRO A 266 7.26 3.06 9.91
CA PRO A 266 6.73 3.33 11.24
C PRO A 266 6.80 2.07 12.10
N ALA A 267 7.27 2.22 13.33
CA ALA A 267 7.36 1.09 14.24
C ALA A 267 5.99 0.67 14.79
N LYS A 268 5.86 -0.59 15.25
CA LYS A 268 4.75 -1.05 16.07
C LYS A 268 4.84 -0.38 17.46
N ASN A 269 3.77 0.24 17.93
CA ASN A 269 3.70 1.03 19.16
C ASN A 269 4.25 0.33 20.42
N GLY A 270 4.87 1.13 21.30
CA GLY A 270 4.96 0.86 22.75
C GLY A 270 6.34 0.48 23.29
N LYS A 271 7.12 1.48 23.74
CA LYS A 271 8.46 1.42 24.37
C LYS A 271 9.61 1.03 23.41
N ASN A 272 10.48 2.01 23.16
CA ASN A 272 11.79 1.92 22.50
C ASN A 272 11.83 1.78 20.98
N SER A 273 10.73 2.01 20.26
CA SER A 273 10.80 2.19 18.81
C SER A 273 10.77 3.68 18.45
N LYS A 274 11.94 4.31 18.55
CA LYS A 274 12.14 5.69 18.13
C LYS A 274 11.80 5.78 16.64
N LEU A 275 10.64 6.36 16.32
CA LEU A 275 10.43 7.00 15.03
C LEU A 275 11.53 8.06 14.90
N GLU A 276 12.67 7.74 14.31
CA GLU A 276 13.68 8.74 13.94
C GLU A 276 13.27 9.45 12.65
N ILE A 277 12.04 9.95 12.63
CA ILE A 277 11.71 11.10 11.79
C ILE A 277 12.18 12.29 12.62
N SER A 278 13.22 13.00 12.17
CA SER A 278 13.70 14.16 12.93
C SER A 278 12.54 15.13 13.17
N LYS A 279 12.46 15.75 14.35
CA LYS A 279 11.40 16.73 14.67
C LYS A 279 11.27 17.77 13.54
N GLU A 280 12.40 18.19 12.97
CA GLU A 280 12.46 19.11 11.84
C GLU A 280 11.68 18.64 10.61
N ILE A 281 11.80 17.35 10.24
CA ILE A 281 11.09 16.76 9.11
C ILE A 281 9.58 16.67 9.42
N LEU A 282 9.22 16.27 10.63
CA LEU A 282 7.83 16.17 11.07
C LEU A 282 7.16 17.55 11.18
N ASP A 283 7.86 18.57 11.65
CA ASP A 283 7.36 19.94 11.85
C ASP A 283 7.21 20.68 10.51
N LYS A 284 8.11 20.46 9.54
CA LYS A 284 7.92 20.90 8.14
C LYS A 284 6.68 20.26 7.50
N TRP A 285 6.39 19.00 7.82
CA TRP A 285 5.20 18.31 7.33
C TRP A 285 3.89 18.84 7.95
N LYS A 286 3.88 19.08 9.26
CA LYS A 286 2.71 19.63 9.96
C LYS A 286 2.41 21.09 9.60
N SER A 287 3.45 21.87 9.29
CA SER A 287 3.27 23.27 8.88
C SER A 287 2.86 23.44 7.41
N SER A 288 3.09 22.44 6.56
CA SER A 288 2.68 22.45 5.15
C SER A 288 1.29 21.85 4.91
N ASN A 289 0.82 20.98 5.80
CA ASN A 289 -0.47 20.33 5.68
C ASN A 289 -1.41 20.77 6.82
N ASP A 290 -2.40 21.58 6.48
CA ASP A 290 -3.56 21.88 7.33
C ASP A 290 -4.50 20.65 7.34
N TYR A 291 -4.02 19.55 7.96
CA TYR A 291 -4.74 18.28 8.03
C TYR A 291 -5.87 18.37 9.07
N LYS A 292 -7.12 18.48 8.60
CA LYS A 292 -8.30 18.12 9.40
C LYS A 292 -8.43 16.60 9.40
N SER A 293 -8.08 15.97 10.51
CA SER A 293 -8.40 14.57 10.74
C SER A 293 -9.92 14.43 10.89
N ASP A 294 -10.59 13.78 9.94
CA ASP A 294 -12.00 13.39 10.10
C ASP A 294 -12.20 12.11 10.94
N ASP A 295 -11.13 11.55 11.52
CA ASP A 295 -11.22 10.43 12.46
C ASP A 295 -10.99 10.91 13.90
N SER A 296 -12.08 11.31 14.56
CA SER A 296 -12.10 11.77 15.96
C SER A 296 -11.95 10.65 17.01
N ASN A 297 -11.55 9.43 16.64
CA ASN A 297 -11.58 8.27 17.55
C ASN A 297 -10.30 7.43 17.61
N ASN A 298 -9.12 8.00 17.32
CA ASN A 298 -7.87 7.24 17.42
C ASN A 298 -6.92 7.83 18.48
N GLU A 299 -7.05 7.36 19.72
CA GLU A 299 -6.21 7.72 20.88
C GLU A 299 -4.73 7.28 20.74
N ASP A 300 -4.34 6.59 19.66
CA ASP A 300 -2.99 6.06 19.46
C ASP A 300 -1.98 7.04 18.83
N TYR A 301 -2.34 8.29 18.55
CA TYR A 301 -1.48 9.26 17.83
C TYR A 301 -0.75 10.30 18.69
N ASN A 302 -0.59 10.06 20.00
CA ASN A 302 0.28 10.90 20.83
C ASN A 302 1.76 10.61 20.54
N ILE A 303 2.34 11.36 19.59
CA ILE A 303 3.78 11.39 19.33
C ILE A 303 4.47 12.04 20.53
N HIS A 304 4.99 11.23 21.46
CA HIS A 304 5.81 11.73 22.56
C HIS A 304 7.18 12.19 22.05
N LEU A 305 7.45 13.48 22.24
CA LEU A 305 8.71 14.15 21.91
C LEU A 305 9.77 13.79 22.95
N SER A 306 10.86 13.10 22.59
CA SER A 306 12.08 13.11 23.41
C SER A 306 12.94 14.31 22.99
N SER A 307 12.96 15.39 23.77
CA SER A 307 14.05 16.37 23.70
C SER A 307 15.26 15.81 24.44
N SER A 308 16.36 15.63 23.73
CA SER A 308 17.67 15.40 24.33
C SER A 308 18.18 16.72 24.89
N GLU A 309 18.01 16.93 26.20
CA GLU A 309 18.78 17.88 27.00
C GLU A 309 18.55 17.52 28.48
N GLU A 310 19.33 16.55 28.97
CA GLU A 310 19.61 16.45 30.40
C GLU A 310 21.13 16.54 30.54
N THR A 311 21.58 17.77 30.75
CA THR A 311 22.88 18.10 31.30
C THR A 311 23.09 17.32 32.59
N LYS A 312 24.24 16.64 32.65
CA LYS A 312 24.79 16.04 33.87
C LYS A 312 24.82 17.10 34.98
N ASP A 313 24.34 16.74 36.17
CA ASP A 313 24.96 17.23 37.39
C ASP A 313 25.01 16.11 38.45
N TYR A 314 26.22 15.87 38.95
CA TYR A 314 26.57 14.87 39.95
C TYR A 314 27.31 15.62 41.07
N SER A 315 26.56 16.05 42.09
CA SER A 315 26.99 16.58 43.39
C SER A 315 25.69 16.92 44.14
N GLU A 316 25.37 16.57 45.39
CA GLU A 316 26.07 16.31 46.65
C GLU A 316 25.10 15.47 47.52
N ILE A 317 25.54 14.39 48.18
CA ILE A 317 25.98 14.31 49.59
C ILE A 317 24.85 14.45 50.65
N GLU A 318 24.75 13.37 51.43
CA GLU A 318 24.33 13.25 52.84
C GLU A 318 22.85 13.22 53.30
N SER A 319 22.52 12.02 53.80
CA SER A 319 22.00 11.76 55.16
C SER A 319 20.69 12.41 55.60
N LYS A 320 19.69 11.56 55.87
CA LYS A 320 19.18 11.35 57.24
C LYS A 320 18.08 10.28 57.25
N SER A 321 18.29 9.31 58.14
CA SER A 321 17.23 8.52 58.76
C SER A 321 16.14 9.44 59.34
N ILE A 322 14.88 8.99 59.37
CA ILE A 322 14.05 8.94 60.58
C ILE A 322 12.79 8.11 60.30
N LYS A 323 12.53 7.16 61.20
CA LYS A 323 11.32 6.34 61.35
C LYS A 323 10.09 7.19 61.74
N LYS A 324 8.90 6.68 61.41
CA LYS A 324 7.60 6.71 62.14
C LYS A 324 6.49 6.79 61.07
N ASN A 325 5.41 6.01 61.09
CA ASN A 325 4.87 4.97 61.96
C ASN A 325 4.21 3.94 61.06
#